data_AF-A0A7X7UCI8-F1
#
_entry.id   AF-A0A7X7UCI8-F1
#
_cell.length_a   1.000
_cell.length_b   1.000
_cell.length_c   1.000
_cell.angle_alpha   90.00
_cell.angle_beta   90.00
_cell.angle_gamma   90.00
#
_symmetry.space_group_name_H-M   'P 1'
#
loop_
_entity.id
_entity.type
_entity.pdbx_description
1 polymer ?
#
loop_
_entity_poly.entity_id
_entity_poly.type
_entity_poly.pdbx_seq_one_letter_code
_entity_poly.pdbx_strand_id
1 'polypeptide(L)'
;MSRKADRVPFRDNATAVTGKPRPRRGTFFFCLAAVVPLLGMTEQLASGERQILFFRDYFFGLLWMTGLMPLSMAFNDPRRLLKAGAVLLVVALVVSLWRARRFNAEWWVSGTLTGMLWLPVVLLAWLGYAFWFLFAACDPPLGAVGGLLLLAGYFLTRRRTGWWRRHVWLWPAFVGPLAFLALNLADHYRAEPVPQTRLSPTAAYEAQRRSGTDYIADAAAGKVLIGQDGDYRPVPGTSGTQTMLLSGSGDFFTNYWRQGAQTLVRLTADGTETIDLPGCEKPLGIDLDEERGYLLVACETSCTIHRLDLNSGRLGKPLPAPCYTYYLKLDHQRQRAYAAGYLIQPVVIAFDPATMTVVSEHPAGFINAGLEIDEAAGRVFVADIGAANILVFDSDLRLLGRIAAGVGPRDLAIDAKRGVLLAGNYFSGTVAVIDLQSLRVVRRLRIGRSGLFRRLRGVSVGDNGSWLIADRSGVWRVDPADRR
;
A
#
# COMPACT_ATOMS: atom_id res chain seq x y z
N MET A 1 -38.88 -63.90 14.53
CA MET A 1 -39.00 -63.95 16.00
C MET A 1 -37.93 -63.01 16.58
N SER A 2 -38.29 -61.77 16.95
CA SER A 2 -38.67 -61.34 18.32
C SER A 2 -37.47 -61.37 19.29
N ARG A 3 -36.78 -60.24 19.53
CA ARG A 3 -36.94 -59.25 20.65
C ARG A 3 -36.39 -59.80 21.99
N LYS A 4 -35.63 -59.09 22.84
CA LYS A 4 -35.61 -57.68 23.33
C LYS A 4 -34.24 -57.49 24.05
N ALA A 5 -33.48 -56.41 23.87
CA ALA A 5 -33.66 -55.02 24.34
C ALA A 5 -32.98 -54.77 25.69
N ASP A 6 -32.05 -53.80 25.70
CA ASP A 6 -31.96 -52.77 26.72
C ASP A 6 -31.69 -51.42 26.05
N ARG A 7 -32.47 -50.41 26.43
CA ARG A 7 -32.44 -49.01 25.98
C ARG A 7 -32.35 -48.13 27.23
N VAL A 8 -31.44 -47.16 27.28
CA VAL A 8 -31.64 -45.81 27.83
C VAL A 8 -30.60 -44.85 27.19
N PRO A 9 -30.74 -43.50 27.20
CA PRO A 9 -31.23 -42.73 26.07
C PRO A 9 -30.25 -41.65 25.54
N PHE A 10 -30.64 -41.07 24.39
CA PHE A 10 -30.00 -39.96 23.69
C PHE A 10 -30.02 -38.64 24.49
N ARG A 11 -28.90 -37.91 24.52
CA ARG A 11 -28.89 -36.44 24.62
C ARG A 11 -27.62 -35.88 23.95
N ASP A 12 -27.84 -35.05 22.94
CA ASP A 12 -26.82 -34.26 22.27
C ASP A 12 -26.00 -33.43 23.26
N ASN A 13 -24.67 -33.42 23.10
CA ASN A 13 -23.83 -32.29 23.48
C ASN A 13 -22.51 -32.31 22.71
N ALA A 14 -22.43 -31.40 21.73
CA ALA A 14 -21.20 -30.97 21.12
C ALA A 14 -20.28 -30.31 22.17
N THR A 15 -19.05 -30.82 22.33
CA THR A 15 -17.89 -30.10 22.90
C THR A 15 -16.62 -30.65 22.21
N ALA A 16 -16.01 -29.95 21.25
CA ALA A 16 -15.06 -28.85 21.40
C ALA A 16 -13.66 -29.26 21.90
N VAL A 17 -12.74 -29.60 20.99
CA VAL A 17 -11.29 -29.39 21.16
C VAL A 17 -10.70 -28.86 19.84
N THR A 18 -10.82 -27.54 19.63
CA THR A 18 -9.95 -26.79 18.72
C THR A 18 -9.00 -25.96 19.58
N GLY A 19 -7.77 -26.42 19.72
CA GLY A 19 -6.69 -25.70 20.40
C GLY A 19 -6.04 -24.67 19.48
N LYS A 20 -6.76 -23.61 19.10
CA LYS A 20 -6.10 -22.36 18.68
C LYS A 20 -5.59 -21.66 19.94
N PRO A 21 -4.36 -21.12 19.97
CA PRO A 21 -3.99 -20.21 21.05
C PRO A 21 -4.91 -18.98 20.95
N ARG A 22 -5.84 -18.85 21.89
CA ARG A 22 -6.58 -17.60 22.09
C ARG A 22 -5.55 -16.51 22.40
N PRO A 23 -5.64 -15.31 21.80
CA PRO A 23 -4.85 -14.19 22.27
C PRO A 23 -5.18 -14.00 23.76
N ARG A 24 -4.13 -13.99 24.59
CA ARG A 24 -4.25 -13.75 26.03
C ARG A 24 -5.10 -12.50 26.24
N ARG A 25 -6.13 -12.61 27.10
CA ARG A 25 -6.99 -11.52 27.60
C ARG A 25 -6.22 -10.47 28.44
N GLY A 26 -4.93 -10.26 28.16
CA GLY A 26 -4.06 -9.35 28.92
C GLY A 26 -4.10 -7.90 28.46
N THR A 27 -4.45 -7.63 27.20
CA THR A 27 -4.39 -6.25 26.66
C THR A 27 -5.63 -5.41 26.98
N PHE A 28 -6.78 -6.05 27.24
CA PHE A 28 -8.02 -5.33 27.60
C PHE A 28 -8.04 -4.85 29.06
N PHE A 29 -7.28 -5.49 29.94
CA PHE A 29 -7.26 -5.14 31.37
C PHE A 29 -6.32 -3.97 31.70
N PHE A 30 -5.33 -3.69 30.86
CA PHE A 30 -4.40 -2.58 31.09
C PHE A 30 -5.04 -1.19 30.91
N CYS A 31 -6.09 -1.07 30.09
CA CYS A 31 -6.79 0.20 29.93
C CYS A 31 -7.84 0.46 31.03
N LEU A 32 -8.47 -0.58 31.59
CA LEU A 32 -9.47 -0.37 32.64
C LEU A 32 -8.84 -0.11 34.02
N ALA A 33 -7.67 -0.69 34.30
CA ALA A 33 -6.96 -0.49 35.56
C ALA A 33 -6.45 0.95 35.76
N ALA A 34 -6.25 1.70 34.67
CA ALA A 34 -5.89 3.12 34.73
C ALA A 34 -7.10 4.05 34.96
N VAL A 35 -8.34 3.58 34.77
CA VAL A 35 -9.57 4.39 34.90
C VAL A 35 -10.06 4.44 36.35
N VAL A 36 -9.79 3.40 37.14
CA VAL A 36 -10.26 3.30 38.54
C VAL A 36 -9.56 4.29 39.49
N PRO A 37 -8.24 4.57 39.40
CA PRO A 37 -7.60 5.61 40.22
C PRO A 37 -8.09 7.03 39.90
N LEU A 38 -8.55 7.25 38.66
CA LEU A 38 -9.07 8.54 38.19
C LEU A 38 -10.48 8.85 38.72
N LEU A 39 -11.29 7.83 39.03
CA LEU A 39 -12.58 8.01 39.71
C LEU A 39 -12.40 8.43 41.17
N GLY A 40 -11.36 7.94 41.86
CA GLY A 40 -11.04 8.36 43.24
C GLY A 40 -10.58 9.82 43.36
N MET A 41 -9.99 10.38 42.30
CA MET A 41 -9.62 11.81 42.25
C MET A 41 -10.81 12.76 42.06
N THR A 42 -12.00 12.26 41.69
CA THR A 42 -13.15 13.11 41.39
C THR A 42 -13.82 13.73 42.62
N GLU A 43 -13.67 13.14 43.80
CA GLU A 43 -14.21 13.74 45.04
C GLU A 43 -13.34 14.88 45.58
N GLN A 44 -12.03 14.88 45.31
CA GLN A 44 -11.11 15.90 45.82
C GLN A 44 -10.97 17.15 44.93
N LEU A 45 -11.41 17.09 43.67
CA LEU A 45 -11.26 18.17 42.68
C LEU A 45 -12.52 19.04 42.50
N ALA A 46 -13.55 18.85 43.33
CA ALA A 46 -14.86 19.49 43.22
C ALA A 46 -14.91 20.97 43.66
N SER A 47 -13.77 21.67 43.84
CA SER A 47 -13.77 23.03 44.40
C SER A 47 -13.64 24.16 43.36
N GLY A 48 -13.93 23.93 42.08
CA GLY A 48 -13.92 25.02 41.10
C GLY A 48 -14.65 24.75 39.78
N GLU A 49 -15.69 25.55 39.50
CA GLU A 49 -16.51 25.47 38.28
C GLU A 49 -15.71 25.53 36.96
N ARG A 50 -14.56 26.22 36.95
CA ARG A 50 -13.70 26.32 35.74
C ARG A 50 -12.85 25.08 35.47
N GLN A 51 -12.49 24.29 36.49
CA GLN A 51 -11.67 23.09 36.33
C GLN A 51 -12.50 21.89 35.85
N ILE A 52 -13.78 21.84 36.25
CA ILE A 52 -14.74 20.81 35.85
C ILE A 52 -15.05 20.89 34.34
N LEU A 53 -15.13 22.10 33.78
CA LEU A 53 -15.31 22.33 32.33
C LEU A 53 -14.11 21.85 31.51
N PHE A 54 -12.88 22.08 31.99
CA PHE A 54 -11.66 21.64 31.31
C PHE A 54 -11.52 20.12 31.30
N PHE A 55 -11.85 19.47 32.42
CA PHE A 55 -11.80 18.01 32.56
C PHE A 55 -12.89 17.31 31.72
N ARG A 56 -14.09 17.91 31.62
CA ARG A 56 -15.21 17.42 30.79
C ARG A 56 -14.85 17.31 29.31
N ASP A 57 -14.17 18.31 28.76
CA ASP A 57 -13.87 18.39 27.34
C ASP A 57 -12.59 17.59 26.97
N TYR A 58 -11.62 17.49 27.89
CA TYR A 58 -10.37 16.75 27.67
C TYR A 58 -10.47 15.25 27.96
N PHE A 59 -11.21 14.81 28.98
CA PHE A 59 -11.27 13.39 29.35
C PHE A 59 -11.91 12.52 28.26
N PHE A 60 -12.98 13.01 27.63
CA PHE A 60 -13.59 12.33 26.49
C PHE A 60 -12.71 12.37 25.24
N GLY A 61 -12.03 13.49 24.99
CA GLY A 61 -11.03 13.59 23.93
C GLY A 61 -9.88 12.60 24.12
N LEU A 62 -9.34 12.49 25.33
CA LEU A 62 -8.22 11.60 25.66
C LEU A 62 -8.62 10.13 25.59
N LEU A 63 -9.78 9.75 26.12
CA LEU A 63 -10.31 8.37 26.06
C LEU A 63 -10.56 7.94 24.60
N TRP A 64 -11.04 8.86 23.76
CA TRP A 64 -11.19 8.66 22.32
C TRP A 64 -9.83 8.54 21.60
N MET A 65 -8.86 9.38 21.95
CA MET A 65 -7.51 9.35 21.37
C MET A 65 -6.73 8.09 21.77
N THR A 66 -6.78 7.64 23.02
CA THR A 66 -6.01 6.46 23.46
C THR A 66 -6.68 5.13 23.12
N GLY A 67 -7.99 5.10 22.94
CA GLY A 67 -8.74 3.88 22.59
C GLY A 67 -8.72 3.54 21.10
N LEU A 68 -8.93 4.52 20.21
CA LEU A 68 -9.07 4.28 18.76
C LEU A 68 -7.75 4.30 17.99
N MET A 69 -6.74 4.99 18.50
CA MET A 69 -5.45 5.14 17.82
C MET A 69 -4.77 3.78 17.55
N PRO A 70 -4.73 2.81 18.48
CA PRO A 70 -4.22 1.46 18.20
C PRO A 70 -5.13 0.65 17.25
N LEU A 71 -6.45 0.85 17.30
CA LEU A 71 -7.42 0.18 16.43
C LEU A 71 -7.30 0.67 14.97
N SER A 72 -6.91 1.93 14.75
CA SER A 72 -6.68 2.50 13.41
C SER A 72 -5.43 1.95 12.72
N MET A 73 -4.41 1.57 13.48
CA MET A 73 -3.22 0.90 12.96
C MET A 73 -3.51 -0.58 12.58
N ALA A 74 -4.57 -1.17 13.12
CA ALA A 74 -4.91 -2.58 12.90
C ALA A 74 -5.88 -2.84 11.72
N PHE A 75 -6.52 -1.81 11.15
CA PHE A 75 -7.54 -1.99 10.10
C PHE A 75 -7.18 -1.33 8.77
N ASN A 76 -6.90 -2.18 7.77
CA ASN A 76 -6.69 -1.79 6.37
C ASN A 76 -8.00 -1.56 5.58
N ASP A 77 -9.16 -1.53 6.25
CA ASP A 77 -10.50 -1.41 5.63
C ASP A 77 -11.29 -0.23 6.24
N PRO A 78 -11.57 0.83 5.46
CA PRO A 78 -12.31 2.00 5.91
C PRO A 78 -13.70 1.69 6.48
N ARG A 79 -14.34 0.61 6.03
CA ARG A 79 -15.71 0.23 6.45
C ARG A 79 -15.73 -0.31 7.88
N ARG A 80 -14.66 -0.97 8.31
CA ARG A 80 -14.53 -1.51 9.69
C ARG A 80 -14.22 -0.41 10.69
N LEU A 81 -13.45 0.59 10.28
CA LEU A 81 -13.17 1.80 11.04
C LEU A 81 -14.44 2.63 11.30
N LEU A 82 -15.26 2.84 10.25
CA LEU A 82 -16.57 3.48 10.38
C LEU A 82 -17.50 2.74 11.37
N LYS A 83 -17.50 1.40 11.33
CA LYS A 83 -18.28 0.58 12.27
C LYS A 83 -17.76 0.69 13.71
N ALA A 84 -16.44 0.69 13.92
CA ALA A 84 -15.85 0.85 15.25
C ALA A 84 -16.14 2.25 15.84
N GLY A 85 -16.04 3.30 15.01
CA GLY A 85 -16.44 4.66 15.38
C GLY A 85 -17.91 4.75 15.75
N ALA A 86 -18.80 4.10 14.99
CA ALA A 86 -20.23 4.07 15.29
C ALA A 86 -20.55 3.35 16.61
N VAL A 87 -19.88 2.24 16.92
CA VAL A 87 -20.08 1.51 18.19
C VAL A 87 -19.68 2.35 19.40
N LEU A 88 -18.54 3.04 19.34
CA LEU A 88 -18.10 3.93 20.43
C LEU A 88 -19.05 5.11 20.62
N LEU A 89 -19.64 5.61 19.53
CA LEU A 89 -20.62 6.69 19.56
C LEU A 89 -21.92 6.25 20.26
N VAL A 90 -22.38 5.03 19.99
CA VAL A 90 -23.53 4.43 20.69
C VAL A 90 -23.22 4.22 22.17
N VAL A 91 -22.02 3.72 22.52
CA VAL A 91 -21.61 3.55 23.92
C VAL A 91 -21.57 4.89 24.67
N ALA A 92 -20.98 5.92 24.06
CA ALA A 92 -20.94 7.27 24.63
C ALA A 92 -22.34 7.86 24.84
N LEU A 93 -23.25 7.66 23.89
CA LEU A 93 -24.65 8.09 23.98
C LEU A 93 -25.39 7.38 25.13
N VAL A 94 -25.25 6.06 25.24
CA VAL A 94 -25.90 5.24 26.27
C VAL A 94 -25.41 5.62 27.67
N VAL A 95 -24.09 5.78 27.86
CA VAL A 95 -23.50 6.21 29.14
C VAL A 95 -24.01 7.60 29.53
N SER A 96 -24.10 8.52 28.57
CA SER A 96 -24.58 9.88 28.79
C SER A 96 -26.07 9.91 29.18
N LEU A 97 -26.92 9.13 28.50
CA LEU A 97 -28.34 9.00 28.81
C LEU A 97 -28.58 8.34 30.19
N TRP A 98 -27.81 7.30 30.52
CA TRP A 98 -27.91 6.63 31.83
C TRP A 98 -27.55 7.58 32.98
N ARG A 99 -26.50 8.39 32.83
CA ARG A 99 -26.11 9.38 33.85
C ARG A 99 -27.06 10.57 33.94
N ALA A 100 -27.54 11.09 32.80
CA ALA A 100 -28.53 12.17 32.77
C ALA A 100 -29.81 11.77 33.55
N ARG A 101 -30.25 10.52 33.38
CA ARG A 101 -31.41 9.96 34.09
C ARG A 101 -31.18 9.75 35.59
N ARG A 102 -29.93 9.53 36.02
CA ARG A 102 -29.59 9.24 37.42
C ARG A 102 -29.28 10.48 38.26
N PHE A 103 -28.85 11.58 37.63
CA PHE A 103 -28.40 12.79 38.34
C PHE A 103 -29.17 14.08 37.98
N ASN A 104 -30.25 13.98 37.20
CA ASN A 104 -31.19 15.07 36.88
C ASN A 104 -30.50 16.41 36.53
N ALA A 105 -29.46 16.36 35.68
CA ALA A 105 -28.58 17.49 35.40
C ALA A 105 -28.76 18.00 33.96
N GLU A 106 -29.51 19.11 33.80
CA GLU A 106 -29.65 19.86 32.53
C GLU A 106 -28.29 20.24 31.89
N TRP A 107 -27.27 20.40 32.73
CA TRP A 107 -25.88 20.73 32.48
C TRP A 107 -25.14 19.71 31.59
N TRP A 108 -25.59 18.45 31.54
CA TRP A 108 -24.96 17.39 30.73
C TRP A 108 -25.57 17.28 29.32
N VAL A 109 -26.84 17.66 29.15
CA VAL A 109 -27.47 17.70 27.82
C VAL A 109 -26.76 18.73 26.94
N SER A 110 -26.37 19.89 27.51
CA SER A 110 -25.56 20.88 26.81
C SER A 110 -24.15 20.37 26.50
N GLY A 111 -23.49 19.66 27.42
CA GLY A 111 -22.19 19.03 27.18
C GLY A 111 -22.20 17.95 26.08
N THR A 112 -23.29 17.17 26.00
CA THR A 112 -23.46 16.11 25.00
C THR A 112 -23.76 16.70 23.62
N LEU A 113 -24.62 17.73 23.54
CA LEU A 113 -24.86 18.50 22.32
C LEU A 113 -23.59 19.21 21.84
N THR A 114 -22.80 19.75 22.77
CA THR A 114 -21.50 20.36 22.46
C THR A 114 -20.55 19.30 21.91
N GLY A 115 -20.46 18.12 22.54
CA GLY A 115 -19.67 16.98 22.03
C GLY A 115 -20.12 16.48 20.65
N MET A 116 -21.43 16.50 20.37
CA MET A 116 -21.98 16.21 19.04
C MET A 116 -21.62 17.29 18.00
N LEU A 117 -21.58 18.57 18.39
CA LEU A 117 -21.08 19.68 17.55
C LEU A 117 -19.56 19.57 17.31
N TRP A 118 -18.80 18.97 18.24
CA TRP A 118 -17.39 18.64 18.06
C TRP A 118 -17.16 17.43 17.16
N LEU A 119 -18.16 16.56 16.96
CA LEU A 119 -17.99 15.33 16.19
C LEU A 119 -17.52 15.59 14.74
N PRO A 120 -18.10 16.53 13.97
CA PRO A 120 -17.59 16.87 12.65
C PRO A 120 -16.18 17.47 12.71
N VAL A 121 -15.87 18.29 13.73
CA VAL A 121 -14.55 18.92 13.88
C VAL A 121 -13.48 17.88 14.22
N VAL A 122 -13.78 16.94 15.10
CA VAL A 122 -12.89 15.83 15.47
C VAL A 122 -12.75 14.84 14.32
N LEU A 123 -13.83 14.53 13.60
CA LEU A 123 -13.78 13.71 12.38
C LEU A 123 -12.96 14.40 11.28
N LEU A 124 -13.10 15.70 11.08
CA LEU A 124 -12.31 16.47 10.11
C LEU A 124 -10.86 16.61 10.55
N ALA A 125 -10.59 16.83 11.84
CA ALA A 125 -9.25 16.85 12.39
C ALA A 125 -8.58 15.47 12.28
N TRP A 126 -9.34 14.39 12.50
CA TRP A 126 -8.88 13.02 12.39
C TRP A 126 -8.64 12.62 10.93
N LEU A 127 -9.56 12.97 10.02
CA LEU A 127 -9.38 12.81 8.57
C LEU A 127 -8.17 13.61 8.10
N GLY A 128 -8.01 14.84 8.58
CA GLY A 128 -6.89 15.71 8.29
C GLY A 128 -5.57 15.20 8.87
N TYR A 129 -5.59 14.57 10.05
CA TYR A 129 -4.42 13.96 10.69
C TYR A 129 -4.05 12.62 10.04
N ALA A 130 -5.03 11.82 9.63
CA ALA A 130 -4.83 10.63 8.81
C ALA A 130 -4.28 11.01 7.43
N PHE A 131 -4.79 12.09 6.82
CA PHE A 131 -4.23 12.67 5.61
C PHE A 131 -2.83 13.25 5.83
N TRP A 132 -2.58 13.89 6.98
CA TRP A 132 -1.27 14.42 7.34
C TRP A 132 -0.26 13.30 7.54
N PHE A 133 -0.65 12.17 8.14
CA PHE A 133 0.21 10.98 8.19
C PHE A 133 0.48 10.43 6.80
N LEU A 134 -0.52 10.38 5.91
CA LEU A 134 -0.33 10.01 4.50
C LEU A 134 0.54 11.03 3.75
N PHE A 135 0.54 12.30 4.14
CA PHE A 135 1.26 13.41 3.49
C PHE A 135 2.70 13.58 3.99
N ALA A 136 2.93 13.55 5.30
CA ALA A 136 4.25 13.48 5.91
C ALA A 136 4.97 12.18 5.51
N ALA A 137 4.20 11.13 5.22
CA ALA A 137 4.65 9.90 4.57
C ALA A 137 4.87 10.02 3.06
N CYS A 138 4.61 11.15 2.40
CA CYS A 138 4.77 11.37 0.95
C CYS A 138 5.79 12.48 0.60
N ASP A 139 6.06 13.43 1.51
CA ASP A 139 7.04 14.53 1.35
C ASP A 139 7.57 14.96 2.73
N PRO A 140 8.69 14.38 3.22
CA PRO A 140 9.21 14.65 4.56
C PRO A 140 9.56 16.13 4.84
N PRO A 141 10.14 16.90 3.89
CA PRO A 141 10.35 18.34 4.04
C PRO A 141 9.05 19.12 4.29
N LEU A 142 7.97 18.85 3.54
CA LEU A 142 6.68 19.51 3.77
C LEU A 142 6.00 19.05 5.06
N GLY A 143 6.19 17.78 5.44
CA GLY A 143 5.78 17.25 6.75
C GLY A 143 6.47 17.97 7.92
N ALA A 144 7.78 18.24 7.81
CA ALA A 144 8.55 18.97 8.80
C ALA A 144 8.11 20.44 8.91
N VAL A 145 7.87 21.11 7.78
CA VAL A 145 7.31 22.48 7.76
C VAL A 145 5.91 22.50 8.38
N GLY A 146 5.06 21.52 8.05
CA GLY A 146 3.74 21.36 8.67
C GLY A 146 3.82 21.14 10.19
N GLY A 147 4.76 20.31 10.65
CA GLY A 147 5.03 20.06 12.07
C GLY A 147 5.56 21.31 12.81
N LEU A 148 6.44 22.09 12.17
CA LEU A 148 6.93 23.35 12.71
C LEU A 148 5.82 24.41 12.75
N LEU A 149 4.93 24.45 11.76
CA LEU A 149 3.75 25.32 11.77
C LEU A 149 2.71 24.89 12.82
N LEU A 150 2.55 23.58 13.08
CA LEU A 150 1.76 23.05 14.20
C LEU A 150 2.32 23.52 15.54
N LEU A 151 3.63 23.37 15.74
CA LEU A 151 4.33 23.78 16.96
C LEU A 151 4.28 25.30 17.14
N ALA A 152 4.57 26.07 16.09
CA ALA A 152 4.46 27.52 16.10
C ALA A 152 3.02 27.97 16.38
N GLY A 153 2.03 27.35 15.73
CA GLY A 153 0.61 27.57 15.99
C GLY A 153 0.23 27.26 17.43
N TYR A 154 0.71 26.16 18.01
CA TYR A 154 0.51 25.79 19.41
C TYR A 154 1.11 26.84 20.37
N PHE A 155 2.36 27.27 20.15
CA PHE A 155 3.03 28.24 21.01
C PHE A 155 2.45 29.65 20.90
N LEU A 156 2.05 30.08 19.69
CA LEU A 156 1.43 31.38 19.44
C LEU A 156 0.01 31.50 20.02
N THR A 157 -0.63 30.38 20.36
CA THR A 157 -2.03 30.33 20.79
C THR A 157 -2.21 30.00 22.27
N ARG A 158 -1.16 29.50 22.93
CA ARG A 158 -1.12 29.19 24.37
C ARG A 158 -1.55 30.34 25.29
N ARG A 159 -1.50 31.60 24.85
CA ARG A 159 -1.80 32.79 25.67
C ARG A 159 -2.98 33.66 25.21
N ARG A 160 -3.79 33.23 24.22
CA ARG A 160 -4.82 34.10 23.61
C ARG A 160 -6.25 33.62 23.83
N THR A 161 -7.14 34.54 24.18
CA THR A 161 -8.57 34.31 24.42
C THR A 161 -9.37 34.60 23.15
N GLY A 162 -9.83 33.54 22.47
CA GLY A 162 -10.68 33.62 21.28
C GLY A 162 -10.77 32.27 20.59
N TRP A 163 -11.97 31.86 20.13
CA TRP A 163 -12.23 30.52 19.62
C TRP A 163 -11.31 30.15 18.43
N TRP A 164 -11.21 31.00 17.42
CA TRP A 164 -10.32 30.80 16.27
C TRP A 164 -8.85 30.68 16.65
N ARG A 165 -8.43 31.33 17.74
CA ARG A 165 -7.04 31.33 18.20
C ARG A 165 -6.71 30.05 18.95
N ARG A 166 -7.63 29.42 19.68
CA ARG A 166 -7.37 28.13 20.37
C ARG A 166 -7.21 26.93 19.45
N HIS A 167 -7.57 27.05 18.16
CA HIS A 167 -7.70 25.94 17.22
C HIS A 167 -6.83 26.10 15.96
N VAL A 168 -5.88 27.04 15.95
CA VAL A 168 -4.90 27.20 14.84
C VAL A 168 -4.06 25.94 14.65
N TRP A 169 -3.84 25.14 15.70
CA TRP A 169 -3.17 23.83 15.57
C TRP A 169 -3.98 22.82 14.73
N LEU A 170 -5.25 23.07 14.42
CA LEU A 170 -6.00 22.27 13.45
C LEU A 170 -5.64 22.63 12.01
N TRP A 171 -5.05 23.81 11.74
CA TRP A 171 -4.73 24.24 10.37
C TRP A 171 -3.88 23.24 9.59
N PRO A 172 -2.82 22.64 10.15
CA PRO A 172 -2.01 21.69 9.40
C PRO A 172 -2.74 20.39 9.05
N ALA A 173 -3.80 20.03 9.79
CA ALA A 173 -4.73 18.96 9.41
C ALA A 173 -5.56 19.32 8.17
N PHE A 174 -5.71 20.60 7.83
CA PHE A 174 -6.37 21.07 6.60
C PHE A 174 -5.37 21.42 5.48
N VAL A 175 -4.22 22.03 5.83
CA VAL A 175 -3.21 22.50 4.87
C VAL A 175 -2.50 21.34 4.19
N GLY A 176 -2.18 20.25 4.91
CA GLY A 176 -1.56 19.06 4.32
C GLY A 176 -2.38 18.45 3.16
N PRO A 177 -3.66 18.06 3.39
CA PRO A 177 -4.53 17.57 2.33
C PRO A 177 -4.70 18.54 1.16
N LEU A 178 -4.84 19.84 1.44
CA LEU A 178 -4.98 20.86 0.39
C LEU A 178 -3.70 21.04 -0.42
N ALA A 179 -2.53 21.00 0.22
CA ALA A 179 -1.24 21.04 -0.44
C ALA A 179 -1.02 19.80 -1.32
N PHE A 180 -1.35 18.61 -0.82
CA PHE A 180 -1.35 17.38 -1.62
C PHE A 180 -2.25 17.50 -2.84
N LEU A 181 -3.49 17.96 -2.64
CA LEU A 181 -4.43 18.16 -3.73
C LEU A 181 -3.88 19.14 -4.76
N ALA A 182 -3.30 20.26 -4.32
CA ALA A 182 -2.70 21.26 -5.18
C ALA A 182 -1.49 20.70 -5.96
N LEU A 183 -0.61 19.93 -5.32
CA LEU A 183 0.55 19.29 -5.95
C LEU A 183 0.12 18.23 -6.97
N ASN A 184 -0.84 17.37 -6.59
CA ASN A 184 -1.40 16.35 -7.46
C ASN A 184 -2.06 16.99 -8.69
N LEU A 185 -2.84 18.05 -8.48
CA LEU A 185 -3.43 18.85 -9.55
C LEU A 185 -2.38 19.51 -10.44
N ALA A 186 -1.35 20.11 -9.84
CA ALA A 186 -0.28 20.74 -10.59
C ALA A 186 0.47 19.72 -11.45
N ASP A 187 0.80 18.54 -10.92
CA ASP A 187 1.45 17.47 -11.68
C ASP A 187 0.54 16.97 -12.82
N HIS A 188 -0.77 16.78 -12.55
CA HIS A 188 -1.74 16.36 -13.55
C HIS A 188 -1.94 17.37 -14.68
N TYR A 189 -2.04 18.67 -14.36
CA TYR A 189 -2.28 19.72 -15.36
C TYR A 189 -1.02 20.18 -16.08
N ARG A 190 0.18 19.96 -15.52
CA ARG A 190 1.46 20.13 -16.22
C ARG A 190 1.77 18.98 -17.16
N ALA A 191 1.12 17.84 -16.99
CA ALA A 191 1.33 16.68 -17.84
C ALA A 191 0.66 16.85 -19.22
N GLU A 192 1.43 16.57 -20.25
CA GLU A 192 1.02 16.65 -21.65
C GLU A 192 0.06 15.49 -21.98
N PRO A 193 -1.12 15.75 -22.58
CA PRO A 193 -1.91 14.67 -23.16
C PRO A 193 -1.13 14.04 -24.32
N VAL A 194 -1.18 12.72 -24.43
CA VAL A 194 -0.56 11.98 -25.53
C VAL A 194 -1.58 11.15 -26.29
N PRO A 195 -1.39 10.95 -27.62
CA PRO A 195 -2.13 9.95 -28.38
C PRO A 195 -2.00 8.59 -27.70
N GLN A 196 -3.13 7.90 -27.57
CA GLN A 196 -3.19 6.63 -26.88
C GLN A 196 -4.36 5.79 -27.40
N THR A 197 -4.13 4.49 -27.51
CA THR A 197 -5.16 3.51 -27.85
C THR A 197 -5.57 2.80 -26.57
N ARG A 198 -6.86 2.84 -26.23
CA ARG A 198 -7.38 2.02 -25.13
C ARG A 198 -7.48 0.59 -25.63
N LEU A 199 -6.69 -0.29 -25.03
CA LEU A 199 -6.63 -1.71 -25.37
C LEU A 199 -7.77 -2.47 -24.71
N SER A 200 -7.87 -2.37 -23.39
CA SER A 200 -8.93 -3.03 -22.61
C SER A 200 -9.76 -2.03 -21.82
N PRO A 201 -11.09 -2.21 -21.69
CA PRO A 201 -11.91 -1.40 -20.81
C PRO A 201 -11.84 -1.80 -19.33
N THR A 202 -11.23 -2.94 -19.01
CA THR A 202 -11.20 -3.51 -17.65
C THR A 202 -9.96 -3.10 -16.88
N ALA A 203 -10.12 -2.97 -15.56
CA ALA A 203 -9.00 -2.67 -14.67
C ALA A 203 -7.90 -3.71 -14.82
N ALA A 204 -6.64 -3.28 -14.91
CA ALA A 204 -5.50 -4.19 -14.93
C ALA A 204 -4.48 -3.82 -13.85
N TYR A 205 -3.76 -4.82 -13.34
CA TYR A 205 -2.61 -4.59 -12.46
C TYR A 205 -1.35 -4.29 -13.27
N GLU A 206 -1.16 -5.04 -14.35
CA GLU A 206 0.00 -5.00 -15.21
C GLU A 206 -0.43 -5.39 -16.64
N ALA A 207 0.32 -4.94 -17.64
CA ALA A 207 0.18 -5.38 -19.01
C ALA A 207 1.57 -5.47 -19.65
N GLN A 208 1.79 -6.42 -20.56
CA GLN A 208 3.03 -6.58 -21.31
C GLN A 208 2.71 -6.87 -22.77
N ARG A 209 3.60 -6.52 -23.70
CA ARG A 209 3.44 -6.82 -25.13
C ARG A 209 4.66 -7.53 -25.66
N ARG A 210 4.43 -8.60 -26.41
CA ARG A 210 5.47 -9.35 -27.10
C ARG A 210 4.98 -9.92 -28.42
N SER A 211 5.78 -9.72 -29.46
CA SER A 211 5.58 -10.19 -30.83
C SER A 211 4.18 -9.87 -31.38
N GLY A 212 3.68 -8.68 -31.04
CA GLY A 212 2.34 -8.22 -31.43
C GLY A 212 1.20 -8.64 -30.49
N THR A 213 1.44 -9.57 -29.58
CA THR A 213 0.46 -10.06 -28.61
C THR A 213 0.52 -9.26 -27.31
N ASP A 214 -0.64 -8.84 -26.83
CA ASP A 214 -0.85 -8.15 -25.57
C ASP A 214 -1.28 -9.15 -24.47
N TYR A 215 -0.59 -9.10 -23.33
CA TYR A 215 -0.85 -9.90 -22.14
C TYR A 215 -1.29 -8.95 -21.02
N ILE A 216 -2.48 -9.15 -20.46
CA ILE A 216 -3.11 -8.23 -19.50
C ILE A 216 -3.49 -8.99 -18.23
N ALA A 217 -2.97 -8.55 -17.10
CA ALA A 217 -3.38 -9.01 -15.77
C ALA A 217 -4.68 -8.32 -15.36
N ASP A 218 -5.82 -8.87 -15.79
CA ASP A 218 -7.14 -8.30 -15.55
C ASP A 218 -7.55 -8.44 -14.08
N ALA A 219 -7.78 -7.30 -13.43
CA ALA A 219 -8.13 -7.21 -12.03
C ALA A 219 -9.62 -7.48 -11.74
N ALA A 220 -10.50 -7.34 -12.74
CA ALA A 220 -11.94 -7.50 -12.61
C ALA A 220 -12.38 -8.96 -12.81
N ALA A 221 -11.94 -9.56 -13.91
CA ALA A 221 -12.04 -11.00 -14.17
C ALA A 221 -11.14 -11.79 -13.23
N GLY A 222 -10.07 -11.15 -12.74
CA GLY A 222 -9.03 -11.82 -11.99
C GLY A 222 -8.36 -12.87 -12.85
N LYS A 223 -8.12 -12.64 -14.14
CA LYS A 223 -7.51 -13.60 -15.07
C LYS A 223 -6.46 -12.89 -15.91
N VAL A 224 -5.58 -13.66 -16.51
CA VAL A 224 -4.75 -13.16 -17.60
C VAL A 224 -5.61 -13.13 -18.87
N LEU A 225 -5.56 -12.04 -19.60
CA LEU A 225 -6.12 -11.92 -20.94
C LEU A 225 -4.99 -11.90 -21.94
N ILE A 226 -5.11 -12.70 -23.00
CA ILE A 226 -4.17 -12.72 -24.11
C ILE A 226 -4.93 -12.35 -25.38
N GLY A 227 -4.35 -11.49 -26.19
CA GLY A 227 -5.03 -11.02 -27.38
C GLY A 227 -4.25 -9.95 -28.12
N GLN A 228 -4.91 -9.31 -29.07
CA GLN A 228 -4.34 -8.20 -29.82
C GLN A 228 -5.43 -7.19 -30.18
N ASP A 229 -5.12 -5.90 -30.05
CA ASP A 229 -5.90 -4.79 -30.61
C ASP A 229 -7.41 -4.80 -30.24
N GLY A 230 -7.74 -5.28 -29.03
CA GLY A 230 -9.12 -5.28 -28.52
C GLY A 230 -9.79 -6.65 -28.48
N ASP A 231 -9.29 -7.63 -29.23
CA ASP A 231 -9.77 -9.02 -29.16
C ASP A 231 -8.97 -9.79 -28.11
N TYR A 232 -9.54 -9.91 -26.91
CA TYR A 232 -8.90 -10.52 -25.75
C TYR A 232 -9.64 -11.75 -25.27
N ARG A 233 -8.88 -12.82 -25.01
CA ARG A 233 -9.42 -14.08 -24.50
C ARG A 233 -8.84 -14.38 -23.12
N PRO A 234 -9.68 -14.78 -22.16
CA PRO A 234 -9.20 -15.16 -20.84
C PRO A 234 -8.44 -16.47 -20.91
N VAL A 235 -7.31 -16.52 -20.22
CA VAL A 235 -6.48 -17.71 -20.11
C VAL A 235 -7.06 -18.64 -19.02
N PRO A 236 -7.44 -19.88 -19.37
CA PRO A 236 -7.89 -20.86 -18.39
C PRO A 236 -6.83 -21.13 -17.33
N GLY A 237 -7.25 -21.47 -16.11
CA GLY A 237 -6.31 -21.80 -15.04
C GLY A 237 -5.46 -20.63 -14.54
N THR A 238 -5.83 -19.37 -14.82
CA THR A 238 -5.29 -18.18 -14.14
C THR A 238 -6.33 -17.63 -13.18
N SER A 239 -5.91 -17.17 -11.99
CA SER A 239 -6.80 -16.42 -11.09
C SER A 239 -6.06 -15.39 -10.24
N GLY A 240 -6.58 -14.17 -10.08
CA GLY A 240 -6.03 -13.17 -9.16
C GLY A 240 -4.60 -12.71 -9.46
N THR A 241 -4.18 -12.71 -10.72
CA THR A 241 -2.84 -12.26 -11.15
C THR A 241 -2.55 -10.82 -10.76
N GLN A 242 -1.37 -10.59 -10.17
CA GLN A 242 -0.84 -9.25 -9.91
C GLN A 242 0.44 -8.96 -10.68
N THR A 243 1.30 -9.97 -10.84
CA THR A 243 2.55 -9.85 -11.59
C THR A 243 2.58 -10.86 -12.73
N MET A 244 3.27 -10.47 -13.79
CA MET A 244 3.47 -11.28 -14.98
C MET A 244 4.91 -11.22 -15.43
N LEU A 245 5.39 -12.30 -16.02
CA LEU A 245 6.71 -12.35 -16.61
C LEU A 245 6.67 -13.18 -17.89
N LEU A 246 7.18 -12.63 -18.98
CA LEU A 246 7.29 -13.31 -20.27
C LEU A 246 8.72 -13.81 -20.48
N SER A 247 8.87 -15.13 -20.64
CA SER A 247 10.13 -15.78 -21.03
C SER A 247 10.43 -15.55 -22.50
N GLY A 248 11.70 -15.57 -22.89
CA GLY A 248 12.15 -15.50 -24.29
C GLY A 248 11.60 -16.62 -25.17
N SER A 249 11.41 -17.81 -24.63
CA SER A 249 10.74 -18.96 -25.26
C SER A 249 9.26 -18.72 -25.60
N GLY A 250 8.61 -17.71 -25.01
CA GLY A 250 7.16 -17.48 -25.14
C GLY A 250 6.36 -18.05 -23.97
N ASP A 251 7.02 -18.72 -23.02
CA ASP A 251 6.38 -19.08 -21.76
C ASP A 251 6.03 -17.85 -20.93
N PHE A 252 5.01 -17.99 -20.10
CA PHE A 252 4.49 -16.92 -19.29
C PHE A 252 4.32 -17.38 -17.85
N PHE A 253 4.83 -16.60 -16.90
CA PHE A 253 4.71 -16.88 -15.48
C PHE A 253 3.79 -15.86 -14.82
N THR A 254 2.92 -16.34 -13.94
CA THR A 254 2.04 -15.49 -13.16
C THR A 254 1.72 -16.09 -11.80
N ASN A 255 1.37 -15.22 -10.86
CA ASN A 255 1.03 -15.59 -9.50
C ASN A 255 -0.46 -15.57 -9.19
N TYR A 256 -0.81 -16.28 -8.12
CA TYR A 256 -2.11 -16.21 -7.50
C TYR A 256 -2.09 -15.29 -6.28
N TRP A 257 -2.76 -14.14 -6.36
CA TRP A 257 -2.92 -13.27 -5.19
C TRP A 257 -4.07 -13.75 -4.28
N ARG A 258 -3.89 -14.87 -3.59
CA ARG A 258 -4.73 -15.28 -2.45
C ARG A 258 -3.88 -15.49 -1.19
N GLN A 259 -4.46 -15.23 -0.02
CA GLN A 259 -3.79 -15.56 1.24
C GLN A 259 -3.50 -17.06 1.31
N GLY A 260 -2.27 -17.42 1.68
CA GLY A 260 -1.80 -18.80 1.74
C GLY A 260 -1.53 -19.44 0.38
N ALA A 261 -1.62 -18.68 -0.73
CA ALA A 261 -1.18 -19.18 -2.02
C ALA A 261 0.33 -19.47 -1.97
N GLN A 262 0.70 -20.67 -2.37
CA GLN A 262 2.09 -21.14 -2.46
C GLN A 262 2.34 -21.74 -3.84
N THR A 263 1.75 -21.15 -4.87
CA THR A 263 1.83 -21.67 -6.24
C THR A 263 2.07 -20.55 -7.24
N LEU A 264 2.79 -20.91 -8.30
CA LEU A 264 2.97 -20.12 -9.51
C LEU A 264 2.28 -20.84 -10.67
N VAL A 265 1.80 -20.09 -11.65
CA VAL A 265 1.32 -20.65 -12.92
C VAL A 265 2.35 -20.38 -13.98
N ARG A 266 2.71 -21.41 -14.73
CA ARG A 266 3.43 -21.31 -15.98
C ARG A 266 2.47 -21.65 -17.12
N LEU A 267 2.44 -20.80 -18.13
CA LEU A 267 1.69 -21.00 -19.36
C LEU A 267 2.71 -21.24 -20.46
N THR A 268 2.59 -22.39 -21.13
CA THR A 268 3.42 -22.80 -22.25
C THR A 268 2.54 -22.93 -23.50
N ALA A 269 3.16 -23.21 -24.66
CA ALA A 269 2.41 -23.54 -25.86
C ALA A 269 1.50 -24.77 -25.69
N ASP A 270 1.89 -25.70 -24.80
CA ASP A 270 1.22 -26.98 -24.60
C ASP A 270 0.11 -26.92 -23.53
N GLY A 271 0.02 -25.83 -22.76
CA GLY A 271 -1.05 -25.62 -21.78
C GLY A 271 -0.63 -24.85 -20.54
N THR A 272 -1.38 -25.06 -19.45
CA THR A 272 -1.18 -24.41 -18.16
C THR A 272 -0.63 -25.39 -17.15
N GLU A 273 0.52 -25.07 -16.57
CA GLU A 273 1.17 -25.81 -15.50
C GLU A 273 1.06 -25.03 -14.18
N THR A 274 0.77 -25.73 -13.08
CA THR A 274 0.85 -25.15 -11.73
C THR A 274 2.11 -25.67 -11.05
N ILE A 275 2.95 -24.74 -10.59
CA ILE A 275 4.20 -25.02 -9.90
C ILE A 275 3.99 -24.79 -8.41
N ASP A 276 4.22 -25.81 -7.61
CA ASP A 276 4.17 -25.72 -6.16
C ASP A 276 5.44 -25.07 -5.59
N LEU A 277 5.26 -24.12 -4.68
CA LEU A 277 6.32 -23.35 -4.04
C LEU A 277 6.27 -23.52 -2.51
N PRO A 278 6.60 -24.72 -1.99
CA PRO A 278 6.49 -25.01 -0.56
C PRO A 278 7.29 -24.02 0.29
N GLY A 279 6.60 -23.39 1.25
CA GLY A 279 7.20 -22.40 2.15
C GLY A 279 7.27 -20.97 1.58
N CYS A 280 6.92 -20.76 0.32
CA CYS A 280 6.81 -19.45 -0.30
C CYS A 280 5.35 -18.98 -0.29
N GLU A 281 4.94 -18.29 0.77
CA GLU A 281 3.60 -17.71 0.82
C GLU A 281 3.53 -16.39 0.07
N LYS A 282 2.48 -16.28 -0.77
CA LYS A 282 2.22 -15.16 -1.66
C LYS A 282 3.44 -14.82 -2.55
N PRO A 283 3.74 -15.68 -3.55
CA PRO A 283 4.76 -15.37 -4.54
C PRO A 283 4.34 -14.13 -5.33
N LEU A 284 5.08 -13.02 -5.19
CA LEU A 284 4.74 -11.74 -5.82
C LEU A 284 5.77 -11.31 -6.87
N GLY A 285 6.91 -10.80 -6.41
CA GLY A 285 8.01 -10.45 -7.31
C GLY A 285 8.59 -11.70 -7.95
N ILE A 286 8.63 -11.74 -9.27
CA ILE A 286 9.26 -12.83 -10.04
C ILE A 286 10.20 -12.24 -11.07
N ASP A 287 11.34 -12.89 -11.26
CA ASP A 287 12.26 -12.55 -12.35
C ASP A 287 13.03 -13.79 -12.83
N LEU A 288 13.39 -13.82 -14.10
CA LEU A 288 13.81 -15.03 -14.82
C LEU A 288 15.23 -14.88 -15.37
N ASP A 289 16.14 -15.78 -15.04
CA ASP A 289 17.36 -16.01 -15.82
C ASP A 289 17.15 -17.22 -16.74
N GLU A 290 16.76 -16.95 -17.98
CA GLU A 290 16.48 -17.99 -18.96
C GLU A 290 17.76 -18.70 -19.43
N GLU A 291 18.87 -17.96 -19.55
CA GLU A 291 20.19 -18.50 -19.92
C GLU A 291 20.68 -19.56 -18.92
N ARG A 292 20.47 -19.30 -17.62
CA ARG A 292 20.88 -20.20 -16.53
C ARG A 292 19.75 -21.10 -16.02
N GLY A 293 18.55 -20.99 -16.60
CA GLY A 293 17.41 -21.88 -16.33
C GLY A 293 16.83 -21.78 -14.92
N TYR A 294 16.74 -20.58 -14.34
CA TYR A 294 16.11 -20.41 -13.02
C TYR A 294 15.21 -19.18 -12.92
N LEU A 295 14.21 -19.27 -12.04
CA LEU A 295 13.32 -18.18 -11.67
C LEU A 295 13.59 -17.77 -10.21
N LEU A 296 13.72 -16.48 -9.96
CA LEU A 296 13.70 -15.92 -8.61
C LEU A 296 12.27 -15.55 -8.24
N VAL A 297 11.87 -15.87 -7.00
CA VAL A 297 10.52 -15.65 -6.50
C VAL A 297 10.58 -15.04 -5.11
N ALA A 298 10.05 -13.82 -4.96
CA ALA A 298 9.87 -13.15 -3.68
C ALA A 298 8.53 -13.53 -3.06
N CYS A 299 8.56 -13.94 -1.80
CA CYS A 299 7.43 -14.46 -1.05
C CYS A 299 7.03 -13.43 0.02
N GLU A 300 5.92 -12.73 -0.22
CA GLU A 300 5.52 -11.53 0.52
C GLU A 300 5.42 -11.76 2.03
N THR A 301 4.71 -12.82 2.45
CA THR A 301 4.42 -13.10 3.86
C THR A 301 5.40 -14.04 4.52
N SER A 302 6.12 -14.85 3.74
CA SER A 302 7.24 -15.65 4.25
C SER A 302 8.50 -14.83 4.49
N CYS A 303 8.60 -13.62 3.91
CA CYS A 303 9.78 -12.76 3.97
C CYS A 303 11.04 -13.48 3.46
N THR A 304 10.88 -14.23 2.37
CA THR A 304 11.95 -15.00 1.74
C THR A 304 11.98 -14.76 0.24
N ILE A 305 13.16 -14.94 -0.36
CA ILE A 305 13.32 -15.09 -1.80
C ILE A 305 13.79 -16.51 -2.06
N HIS A 306 13.16 -17.18 -3.02
CA HIS A 306 13.53 -18.52 -3.45
C HIS A 306 14.06 -18.49 -4.88
N ARG A 307 15.00 -19.39 -5.16
CA ARG A 307 15.42 -19.73 -6.52
C ARG A 307 14.77 -21.05 -6.91
N LEU A 308 13.97 -21.02 -7.97
CA LEU A 308 13.32 -22.17 -8.60
C LEU A 308 14.14 -22.59 -9.82
N ASP A 309 14.63 -23.82 -9.82
CA ASP A 309 15.25 -24.41 -11.00
C ASP A 309 14.17 -24.86 -11.99
N LEU A 310 14.21 -24.37 -13.23
CA LEU A 310 13.14 -24.61 -14.21
C LEU A 310 13.18 -26.00 -14.84
N ASN A 311 14.32 -26.70 -14.77
CA ASN A 311 14.45 -28.04 -15.33
C ASN A 311 13.88 -29.09 -14.37
N SER A 312 14.15 -28.92 -13.08
CA SER A 312 13.73 -29.85 -12.03
C SER A 312 12.45 -29.44 -11.31
N GLY A 313 12.03 -28.18 -11.42
CA GLY A 313 10.90 -27.61 -10.69
C GLY A 313 11.14 -27.48 -9.18
N ARG A 314 12.40 -27.56 -8.73
CA ARG A 314 12.74 -27.60 -7.29
C ARG A 314 13.19 -26.24 -6.79
N LEU A 315 12.74 -25.89 -5.59
CA LEU A 315 13.23 -24.72 -4.86
C LEU A 315 14.54 -25.05 -4.15
N GLY A 316 15.51 -24.15 -4.29
CA GLY A 316 16.71 -24.11 -3.47
C GLY A 316 16.44 -23.62 -2.05
N LYS A 317 17.51 -23.49 -1.26
CA LYS A 317 17.44 -22.89 0.08
C LYS A 317 16.96 -21.43 -0.03
N PRO A 318 15.99 -20.98 0.80
CA PRO A 318 15.53 -19.60 0.76
C PRO A 318 16.58 -18.63 1.29
N LEU A 319 16.60 -17.44 0.70
CA LEU A 319 17.27 -16.26 1.21
C LEU A 319 16.28 -15.47 2.08
N PRO A 320 16.61 -15.15 3.35
CA PRO A 320 15.85 -14.17 4.13
C PRO A 320 15.86 -12.81 3.43
N ALA A 321 14.70 -12.19 3.30
CA ALA A 321 14.52 -10.95 2.58
C ALA A 321 13.63 -9.98 3.38
N PRO A 322 13.62 -8.68 3.02
CA PRO A 322 12.64 -7.75 3.56
C PRO A 322 11.22 -8.31 3.41
N CYS A 323 10.44 -8.26 4.49
CA CYS A 323 9.03 -8.63 4.42
C CYS A 323 8.28 -7.71 3.44
N TYR A 324 7.22 -8.23 2.83
CA TYR A 324 6.48 -7.50 1.79
C TYR A 324 7.37 -7.09 0.61
N THR A 325 8.27 -7.96 0.17
CA THR A 325 9.01 -7.74 -1.09
C THR A 325 8.05 -7.89 -2.27
N TYR A 326 7.70 -6.77 -2.91
CA TYR A 326 6.86 -6.76 -4.12
C TYR A 326 7.68 -6.78 -5.40
N TYR A 327 8.87 -6.20 -5.37
CA TYR A 327 9.69 -5.95 -6.55
C TYR A 327 11.04 -6.65 -6.40
N LEU A 328 11.38 -7.41 -7.44
CA LEU A 328 12.55 -8.24 -7.55
C LEU A 328 13.04 -8.11 -8.99
N LYS A 329 14.33 -7.76 -9.18
CA LYS A 329 14.94 -7.67 -10.51
C LYS A 329 16.34 -8.26 -10.50
N LEU A 330 16.72 -8.86 -11.61
CA LEU A 330 18.01 -9.45 -11.88
C LEU A 330 18.78 -8.56 -12.88
N ASP A 331 20.01 -8.21 -12.54
CA ASP A 331 21.01 -7.73 -13.48
C ASP A 331 21.73 -8.95 -14.07
N HIS A 332 21.35 -9.32 -15.29
CA HIS A 332 21.90 -10.44 -16.04
C HIS A 332 23.37 -10.26 -16.35
N GLN A 333 23.82 -9.02 -16.61
CA GLN A 333 25.20 -8.73 -16.99
C GLN A 333 26.16 -8.89 -15.81
N ARG A 334 25.74 -8.42 -14.62
CA ARG A 334 26.56 -8.47 -13.40
C ARG A 334 26.28 -9.67 -12.51
N GLN A 335 25.27 -10.49 -12.86
CA GLN A 335 24.83 -11.62 -12.05
C GLN A 335 24.51 -11.19 -10.62
N ARG A 336 23.69 -10.14 -10.50
CA ARG A 336 23.29 -9.57 -9.22
C ARG A 336 21.80 -9.31 -9.22
N ALA A 337 21.10 -9.71 -8.17
CA ALA A 337 19.68 -9.47 -8.02
C ALA A 337 19.42 -8.45 -6.92
N TYR A 338 18.32 -7.71 -7.07
CA TYR A 338 17.91 -6.65 -6.17
C TYR A 338 16.45 -6.83 -5.78
N ALA A 339 16.16 -6.61 -4.50
CA ALA A 339 14.81 -6.73 -3.96
C ALA A 339 14.49 -5.56 -3.03
N ALA A 340 13.26 -5.06 -3.12
CA ALA A 340 12.80 -3.94 -2.30
C ALA A 340 11.61 -4.34 -1.42
N GLY A 341 11.75 -4.11 -0.12
CA GLY A 341 10.68 -4.27 0.87
C GLY A 341 9.70 -3.09 0.87
N TYR A 342 8.41 -3.39 1.04
CA TYR A 342 7.32 -2.40 1.02
C TYR A 342 6.86 -2.01 2.43
N LEU A 343 6.47 -0.74 2.59
CA LEU A 343 5.88 -0.12 3.79
C LEU A 343 6.68 -0.21 5.09
N ILE A 344 6.74 -1.40 5.69
CA ILE A 344 7.16 -1.59 7.08
C ILE A 344 8.68 -1.81 7.17
N GLN A 345 9.29 -2.21 6.06
CA GLN A 345 10.74 -2.40 5.93
C GLN A 345 11.20 -1.78 4.60
N PRO A 346 11.36 -0.44 4.55
CA PRO A 346 11.78 0.26 3.34
C PRO A 346 13.29 0.08 3.13
N VAL A 347 13.67 -1.14 2.79
CA VAL A 347 15.04 -1.59 2.58
C VAL A 347 15.15 -2.15 1.18
N VAL A 348 16.26 -1.84 0.52
CA VAL A 348 16.66 -2.50 -0.72
C VAL A 348 17.87 -3.36 -0.41
N ILE A 349 17.82 -4.62 -0.82
CA ILE A 349 18.95 -5.54 -0.74
C ILE A 349 19.47 -5.85 -2.14
N ALA A 350 20.78 -6.04 -2.26
CA ALA A 350 21.41 -6.67 -3.40
C ALA A 350 21.96 -8.01 -2.95
N PHE A 351 21.80 -9.04 -3.76
CA PHE A 351 22.23 -10.39 -3.43
C PHE A 351 22.77 -11.12 -4.67
N ASP A 352 23.62 -12.10 -4.41
CA ASP A 352 24.11 -13.01 -5.42
C ASP A 352 23.06 -14.11 -5.65
N PRO A 353 22.51 -14.24 -6.87
CA PRO A 353 21.45 -15.20 -7.17
C PRO A 353 21.95 -16.65 -7.24
N ALA A 354 23.25 -16.88 -7.44
CA ALA A 354 23.84 -18.23 -7.49
C ALA A 354 24.04 -18.78 -6.07
N THR A 355 24.56 -17.96 -5.16
CA THR A 355 24.82 -18.36 -3.77
C THR A 355 23.66 -18.10 -2.82
N MET A 356 22.68 -17.28 -3.24
CA MET A 356 21.56 -16.81 -2.43
C MET A 356 22.03 -16.10 -1.15
N THR A 357 23.00 -15.20 -1.28
CA THR A 357 23.57 -14.42 -0.17
C THR A 357 23.45 -12.92 -0.41
N VAL A 358 23.01 -12.16 0.60
CA VAL A 358 23.00 -10.70 0.56
C VAL A 358 24.43 -10.16 0.50
N VAL A 359 24.68 -9.28 -0.47
CA VAL A 359 25.98 -8.62 -0.68
C VAL A 359 25.97 -7.21 -0.10
N SER A 360 24.86 -6.50 -0.26
CA SER A 360 24.70 -5.13 0.25
C SER A 360 23.24 -4.86 0.60
N GLU A 361 23.04 -3.92 1.52
CA GLU A 361 21.74 -3.47 1.98
C GLU A 361 21.75 -1.96 2.14
N HIS A 362 20.64 -1.31 1.78
CA HIS A 362 20.47 0.12 1.99
C HIS A 362 19.06 0.45 2.51
N PRO A 363 18.93 1.27 3.56
CA PRO A 363 17.65 1.87 3.94
C PRO A 363 17.17 2.81 2.84
N ALA A 364 16.18 2.36 2.08
CA ALA A 364 15.68 3.05 0.91
C ALA A 364 14.33 3.70 1.23
N GLY A 365 14.38 4.97 1.61
CA GLY A 365 13.18 5.81 1.61
C GLY A 365 12.12 5.44 2.65
N PHE A 366 10.87 5.80 2.34
CA PHE A 366 9.74 5.61 3.25
C PHE A 366 8.88 4.41 2.83
N ILE A 367 8.51 4.32 1.56
CA ILE A 367 7.72 3.21 1.02
C ILE A 367 8.25 2.88 -0.37
N ASN A 368 8.92 1.73 -0.54
CA ASN A 368 9.44 1.32 -1.84
C ASN A 368 8.38 0.55 -2.62
N ALA A 369 7.94 1.12 -3.74
CA ALA A 369 6.80 0.60 -4.48
C ALA A 369 7.12 0.29 -5.95
N GLY A 370 8.40 0.24 -6.32
CA GLY A 370 8.89 -0.20 -7.63
C GLY A 370 10.40 -0.31 -7.65
N LEU A 371 10.94 -1.18 -8.51
CA LEU A 371 12.37 -1.37 -8.72
C LEU A 371 12.65 -1.72 -10.18
N GLU A 372 13.63 -1.07 -10.79
CA GLU A 372 14.08 -1.33 -12.16
C GLU A 372 15.59 -1.12 -12.31
N ILE A 373 16.24 -1.82 -13.24
CA ILE A 373 17.70 -1.81 -13.42
C ILE A 373 18.09 -1.36 -14.84
N ASP A 374 18.93 -0.34 -14.92
CA ASP A 374 19.66 -0.02 -16.15
C ASP A 374 20.96 -0.83 -16.15
N GLU A 375 20.89 -2.05 -16.71
CA GLU A 375 22.03 -2.97 -16.76
C GLU A 375 23.23 -2.38 -17.51
N ALA A 376 23.00 -1.59 -18.56
CA ALA A 376 24.09 -1.01 -19.34
C ALA A 376 24.96 -0.09 -18.46
N ALA A 377 24.32 0.71 -17.59
CA ALA A 377 25.03 1.63 -16.69
C ALA A 377 25.30 1.05 -15.29
N GLY A 378 24.72 -0.11 -14.94
CA GLY A 378 24.80 -0.69 -13.60
C GLY A 378 24.11 0.16 -12.54
N ARG A 379 22.95 0.74 -12.88
CA ARG A 379 22.18 1.60 -11.99
C ARG A 379 20.86 0.95 -11.60
N VAL A 380 20.53 1.07 -10.32
CA VAL A 380 19.28 0.55 -9.75
C VAL A 380 18.38 1.72 -9.39
N PHE A 381 17.16 1.71 -9.92
CA PHE A 381 16.14 2.72 -9.66
C PHE A 381 15.09 2.15 -8.72
N VAL A 382 14.79 2.88 -7.64
CA VAL A 382 13.80 2.46 -6.65
C VAL A 382 12.78 3.58 -6.47
N ALA A 383 11.51 3.28 -6.71
CA ALA A 383 10.43 4.23 -6.54
C ALA A 383 10.06 4.36 -5.07
N ASP A 384 10.34 5.51 -4.48
CA ASP A 384 9.90 5.87 -3.13
C ASP A 384 8.56 6.61 -3.24
N ILE A 385 7.46 5.83 -3.22
CA ILE A 385 6.11 6.36 -3.33
C ILE A 385 5.84 7.38 -2.21
N GLY A 386 6.48 7.18 -1.06
CA GLY A 386 6.38 7.99 0.13
C GLY A 386 7.30 9.23 0.17
N ALA A 387 8.11 9.47 -0.85
CA ALA A 387 8.88 10.71 -0.92
C ALA A 387 8.74 11.42 -2.27
N ALA A 388 7.77 10.99 -3.08
CA ALA A 388 7.49 11.52 -4.42
C ALA A 388 8.74 11.54 -5.34
N ASN A 389 9.67 10.61 -5.12
CA ASN A 389 10.94 10.56 -5.82
C ASN A 389 11.37 9.13 -6.18
N ILE A 390 12.37 9.05 -7.04
CA ILE A 390 13.07 7.81 -7.39
C ILE A 390 14.48 7.93 -6.83
N LEU A 391 14.87 6.93 -6.05
CA LEU A 391 16.23 6.77 -5.56
C LEU A 391 17.05 6.10 -6.66
N VAL A 392 18.24 6.64 -6.93
CA VAL A 392 19.17 6.09 -7.91
C VAL A 392 20.37 5.54 -7.15
N PHE A 393 20.67 4.27 -7.34
CA PHE A 393 21.80 3.59 -6.73
C PHE A 393 22.76 3.06 -7.78
N ASP A 394 24.03 2.88 -7.41
CA ASP A 394 24.95 2.02 -8.16
C ASP A 394 24.67 0.54 -7.87
N SER A 395 25.46 -0.35 -8.49
CA SER A 395 25.32 -1.80 -8.34
C SER A 395 25.58 -2.33 -6.92
N ASP A 396 26.24 -1.55 -6.06
CA ASP A 396 26.53 -1.91 -4.66
C ASP A 396 25.58 -1.19 -3.69
N LEU A 397 24.47 -0.63 -4.20
CA LEU A 397 23.47 0.12 -3.44
C LEU A 397 23.99 1.39 -2.77
N ARG A 398 25.00 2.05 -3.34
CA ARG A 398 25.37 3.42 -2.93
C ARG A 398 24.45 4.42 -3.61
N LEU A 399 23.85 5.30 -2.81
CA LEU A 399 22.92 6.32 -3.31
C LEU A 399 23.67 7.35 -4.17
N LEU A 400 23.36 7.38 -5.46
CA LEU A 400 23.89 8.32 -6.44
C LEU A 400 23.07 9.61 -6.51
N GLY A 401 21.77 9.54 -6.26
CA GLY A 401 20.90 10.71 -6.33
C GLY A 401 19.42 10.40 -6.14
N ARG A 402 18.61 11.46 -6.24
CA ARG A 402 17.15 11.41 -6.11
C ARG A 402 16.51 12.20 -7.24
N ILE A 403 15.49 11.63 -7.88
CA ILE A 403 14.78 12.24 -9.00
C ILE A 403 13.34 12.55 -8.57
N ALA A 404 12.92 13.81 -8.66
CA ALA A 404 11.54 14.22 -8.38
C ALA A 404 10.58 13.78 -9.51
N ALA A 405 10.10 12.54 -9.44
CA ALA A 405 9.32 11.90 -10.50
C ALA A 405 7.84 12.33 -10.53
N GLY A 406 7.26 12.76 -9.42
CA GLY A 406 5.84 13.14 -9.35
C GLY A 406 5.15 12.53 -8.14
N VAL A 407 3.83 12.69 -8.02
CA VAL A 407 3.13 12.28 -6.80
C VAL A 407 2.85 10.78 -6.82
N GLY A 408 3.60 10.06 -5.99
CA GLY A 408 3.49 8.62 -5.77
C GLY A 408 4.02 7.79 -6.93
N PRO A 409 5.31 7.90 -7.29
CA PRO A 409 5.91 6.96 -8.22
C PRO A 409 5.76 5.55 -7.65
N ARG A 410 5.23 4.65 -8.45
CA ARG A 410 5.00 3.26 -8.06
C ARG A 410 5.74 2.36 -9.01
N ASP A 411 5.23 2.20 -10.22
CA ASP A 411 5.82 1.26 -11.17
C ASP A 411 6.86 1.92 -12.07
N LEU A 412 7.91 1.18 -12.39
CA LEU A 412 9.05 1.64 -13.17
C LEU A 412 9.27 0.71 -14.37
N ALA A 413 9.62 1.27 -15.52
CA ALA A 413 10.01 0.49 -16.69
C ALA A 413 11.06 1.23 -17.52
N ILE A 414 12.05 0.51 -18.05
CA ILE A 414 13.09 1.10 -18.90
C ILE A 414 12.79 0.84 -20.38
N ASP A 415 12.81 1.92 -21.17
CA ASP A 415 12.89 1.86 -22.62
C ASP A 415 14.34 2.08 -23.03
N ALA A 416 15.11 0.99 -23.08
CA ALA A 416 16.55 1.02 -23.39
C ALA A 416 16.82 1.58 -24.79
N LYS A 417 15.92 1.34 -25.76
CA LYS A 417 16.04 1.84 -27.14
C LYS A 417 16.02 3.37 -27.19
N ARG A 418 15.25 4.00 -26.31
CA ARG A 418 15.13 5.46 -26.22
C ARG A 418 15.97 6.07 -25.10
N GLY A 419 16.62 5.25 -24.28
CA GLY A 419 17.45 5.72 -23.16
C GLY A 419 16.62 6.40 -22.07
N VAL A 420 15.40 5.95 -21.81
CA VAL A 420 14.51 6.57 -20.82
C VAL A 420 13.96 5.57 -19.79
N LEU A 421 13.77 6.04 -18.56
CA LEU A 421 13.01 5.40 -17.51
C LEU A 421 11.61 6.01 -17.44
N LEU A 422 10.59 5.17 -17.45
CA LEU A 422 9.21 5.55 -17.22
C LEU A 422 8.87 5.33 -15.76
N ALA A 423 8.20 6.30 -15.15
CA ALA A 423 7.70 6.20 -13.79
C ALA A 423 6.20 6.49 -13.75
N GLY A 424 5.41 5.45 -13.44
CA GLY A 424 3.97 5.54 -13.27
C GLY A 424 3.62 6.13 -11.90
N ASN A 425 3.06 7.33 -11.90
CA ASN A 425 2.64 8.00 -10.66
C ASN A 425 1.23 7.55 -10.27
N TYR A 426 1.16 6.69 -9.25
CA TYR A 426 -0.06 6.06 -8.74
C TYR A 426 -1.07 7.07 -8.17
N PHE A 427 -0.65 8.24 -7.67
CA PHE A 427 -1.61 9.20 -7.12
C PHE A 427 -2.02 10.29 -8.11
N SER A 428 -1.09 10.83 -8.90
CA SER A 428 -1.41 11.89 -9.88
C SER A 428 -1.97 11.36 -11.20
N GLY A 429 -1.81 10.07 -11.49
CA GLY A 429 -2.30 9.48 -12.72
C GLY A 429 -1.46 9.86 -13.95
N THR A 430 -0.21 10.29 -13.73
CA THR A 430 0.72 10.74 -14.77
C THR A 430 1.87 9.74 -14.94
N VAL A 431 2.53 9.78 -16.09
CA VAL A 431 3.80 9.06 -16.30
C VAL A 431 4.91 10.08 -16.44
N ALA A 432 5.94 10.01 -15.59
CA ALA A 432 7.15 10.78 -15.77
C ALA A 432 8.12 10.01 -16.68
N VAL A 433 8.62 10.69 -17.71
CA VAL A 433 9.65 10.18 -18.62
C VAL A 433 10.98 10.80 -18.20
N ILE A 434 11.93 9.96 -17.82
CA ILE A 434 13.19 10.35 -17.22
C ILE A 434 14.31 9.93 -18.16
N ASP A 435 15.15 10.88 -18.55
CA ASP A 435 16.33 10.57 -19.35
C ASP A 435 17.37 9.84 -18.51
N LEU A 436 17.82 8.66 -18.98
CA LEU A 436 18.73 7.82 -18.22
C LEU A 436 20.11 8.46 -18.10
N GLN A 437 20.56 9.29 -19.05
CA GLN A 437 21.90 9.88 -18.95
C GLN A 437 21.95 11.02 -17.93
N SER A 438 21.06 12.00 -18.08
CA SER A 438 21.00 13.19 -17.25
C SER A 438 20.28 12.99 -15.91
N LEU A 439 19.53 11.88 -15.76
CA LEU A 439 18.71 11.58 -14.59
C LEU A 439 17.67 12.66 -14.29
N ARG A 440 17.13 13.28 -15.35
CA ARG A 440 16.13 14.35 -15.25
C ARG A 440 14.82 13.94 -15.91
N VAL A 441 13.71 14.41 -15.33
CA VAL A 441 12.40 14.29 -15.95
C VAL A 441 12.37 15.19 -17.19
N VAL A 442 12.25 14.59 -18.36
CA VAL A 442 12.20 15.29 -19.66
C VAL A 442 10.78 15.52 -20.14
N ARG A 443 9.83 14.65 -19.75
CA ARG A 443 8.39 14.82 -20.05
C ARG A 443 7.52 14.29 -18.92
N ARG A 444 6.30 14.81 -18.85
CA ARG A 444 5.22 14.29 -17.99
C ARG A 444 4.02 14.03 -18.87
N LEU A 445 3.52 12.81 -18.87
CA LEU A 445 2.44 12.38 -19.75
C LEU A 445 1.17 12.14 -18.96
N ARG A 446 0.04 12.52 -19.55
CA ARG A 446 -1.28 12.30 -19.02
C ARG A 446 -1.99 11.19 -19.81
N ILE A 447 -2.47 10.19 -19.07
CA ILE A 447 -3.05 8.96 -19.63
C ILE A 447 -4.56 8.92 -19.38
N GLY A 448 -5.31 8.48 -20.39
CA GLY A 448 -6.76 8.48 -20.46
C GLY A 448 -7.40 9.88 -20.54
N ARG A 449 -8.74 9.91 -20.45
CA ARG A 449 -9.49 11.16 -20.29
C ARG A 449 -9.40 11.65 -18.84
N SER A 450 -9.31 12.97 -18.71
CA SER A 450 -9.11 13.83 -17.53
C SER A 450 -9.99 13.49 -16.30
N GLY A 451 -9.67 12.40 -15.62
CA GLY A 451 -10.16 12.10 -14.28
C GLY A 451 -9.11 12.47 -13.24
N LEU A 452 -9.40 13.47 -12.41
CA LEU A 452 -8.70 13.70 -11.16
C LEU A 452 -8.63 12.38 -10.36
N PHE A 453 -7.47 12.06 -9.76
CA PHE A 453 -7.24 10.85 -8.95
C PHE A 453 -7.28 9.50 -9.68
N ARG A 454 -6.93 9.45 -10.97
CA ARG A 454 -6.60 8.17 -11.62
C ARG A 454 -5.40 7.54 -10.93
N ARG A 455 -5.50 6.24 -10.67
CA ARG A 455 -4.43 5.49 -10.00
C ARG A 455 -3.76 4.51 -10.93
N LEU A 456 -2.66 4.95 -11.55
CA LEU A 456 -1.83 4.12 -12.41
C LEU A 456 -1.29 2.95 -11.62
N ARG A 457 -1.51 1.73 -12.13
CA ARG A 457 -1.12 0.50 -11.46
C ARG A 457 0.17 -0.07 -11.98
N GLY A 458 0.38 -0.01 -13.31
CA GLY A 458 1.59 -0.50 -13.92
C GLY A 458 1.98 0.25 -15.19
N VAL A 459 3.27 0.21 -15.50
CA VAL A 459 3.87 0.75 -16.71
C VAL A 459 4.86 -0.28 -17.23
N SER A 460 4.82 -0.58 -18.53
CA SER A 460 5.78 -1.49 -19.15
C SER A 460 6.13 -1.03 -20.57
N VAL A 461 7.22 -1.57 -21.10
CA VAL A 461 7.69 -1.33 -22.46
C VAL A 461 7.57 -2.63 -23.24
N GLY A 462 6.81 -2.61 -24.32
CA GLY A 462 6.70 -3.73 -25.24
C GLY A 462 7.96 -3.90 -26.10
N ASP A 463 8.14 -5.07 -26.68
CA ASP A 463 9.27 -5.40 -27.55
C ASP A 463 9.40 -4.50 -28.80
N ASN A 464 8.28 -4.01 -29.33
CA ASN A 464 8.24 -3.02 -30.41
C ASN A 464 8.56 -1.58 -29.94
N GLY A 465 8.82 -1.37 -28.65
CA GLY A 465 9.07 -0.09 -28.03
C GLY A 465 7.81 0.76 -27.80
N SER A 466 6.60 0.19 -27.88
CA SER A 466 5.39 0.85 -27.40
C SER A 466 5.30 0.78 -25.87
N TRP A 467 4.69 1.78 -25.26
CA TRP A 467 4.52 1.83 -23.81
C TRP A 467 3.10 1.36 -23.47
N LEU A 468 3.00 0.41 -22.54
CA LEU A 468 1.72 -0.03 -21.99
C LEU A 468 1.54 0.53 -20.59
N ILE A 469 0.35 1.05 -20.33
CA ILE A 469 0.03 1.71 -19.08
C ILE A 469 -1.29 1.12 -18.58
N ALA A 470 -1.28 0.57 -17.37
CA ALA A 470 -2.42 -0.08 -16.75
C ALA A 470 -2.98 0.75 -15.60
N ASP A 471 -4.30 0.85 -15.49
CA ASP A 471 -4.96 1.43 -14.31
C ASP A 471 -6.33 0.80 -14.04
N ARG A 472 -7.07 1.36 -13.07
CA ARG A 472 -8.39 0.85 -12.66
C ARG A 472 -9.50 0.97 -13.70
N SER A 473 -9.24 1.60 -14.84
CA SER A 473 -10.20 1.83 -15.91
C SER A 473 -9.82 1.16 -17.22
N GLY A 474 -8.72 0.41 -17.29
CA GLY A 474 -8.23 -0.10 -18.56
C GLY A 474 -6.73 -0.30 -18.66
N VAL A 475 -6.33 -0.65 -19.88
CA VAL A 475 -4.95 -0.62 -20.36
C VAL A 475 -4.88 0.31 -21.57
N TRP A 476 -3.86 1.17 -21.61
CA TRP A 476 -3.58 2.08 -22.72
C TRP A 476 -2.24 1.74 -23.35
N ARG A 477 -2.20 1.76 -24.67
CA ARG A 477 -0.98 1.76 -25.45
C ARG A 477 -0.66 3.18 -25.86
N VAL A 478 0.56 3.62 -25.57
CA VAL A 478 1.12 4.89 -26.02
C VAL A 478 2.27 4.57 -26.95
N ASP A 479 2.21 5.07 -28.17
CA ASP A 479 3.39 5.05 -29.05
C ASP A 479 4.19 6.33 -28.78
N PRO A 480 5.38 6.25 -28.16
CA PRO A 480 6.19 7.42 -27.87
C PRO A 480 6.72 8.14 -29.13
N ALA A 481 6.66 7.50 -30.30
CA ALA A 481 7.00 8.14 -31.58
C ALA A 481 5.83 8.96 -32.16
N ASP A 482 4.59 8.72 -31.73
CA ASP A 482 3.41 9.40 -32.25
C ASP A 482 3.24 10.78 -31.58
N ARG A 483 3.58 11.84 -32.33
CA ARG A 483 3.52 13.25 -31.87
C ARG A 483 2.30 14.03 -32.41
N ARG A 484 1.28 13.35 -32.93
CA ARG A 484 0.15 14.00 -33.61
C ARG A 484 -0.66 14.94 -32.74
#